data_AF-A0A6B3F9Q4-F1
#
_entry.id   AF-A0A6B3F9Q4-F1
#
_cell.length_a   1.000
_cell.length_b   1.000
_cell.length_c   1.000
_cell.angle_alpha   90.00
_cell.angle_beta   90.00
_cell.angle_gamma   90.00
#
_symmetry.space_group_name_H-M   'P 1'
#
loop_
_entity.id
_entity.type
_entity.pdbx_description
1 polymer ?
#
loop_
_entity_poly.entity_id
_entity_poly.type
_entity_poly.pdbx_seq_one_letter_code
_entity_poly.pdbx_strand_id
1 'polypeptide(L)'
;PLLSGKAGGRTVSELTLQSGSGSLDGTRNAKLFDAGNGAAPAYEGKDVKGRAVLVHADKTVAPADLAQYAEDAGAAALLVT
;
A
#
# COMPACT_ATOMS: atom_id res chain seq x y z
N PRO A 1 -16.15 2.58 -4.11
CA PRO A 1 -15.87 2.30 -5.54
C PRO A 1 -15.15 0.95 -5.61
N LEU A 2 -15.43 0.12 -6.63
CA LEU A 2 -14.76 -1.16 -6.81
C LEU A 2 -13.34 -0.88 -7.36
N LEU A 3 -12.31 -1.21 -6.58
CA LEU A 3 -10.92 -0.98 -6.97
C LEU A 3 -10.29 -2.31 -7.38
N SER A 4 -9.61 -2.32 -8.53
CA SER A 4 -8.79 -3.44 -8.96
C SER A 4 -7.32 -3.03 -9.01
N GLY A 5 -6.44 -3.91 -8.55
CA GLY A 5 -4.99 -3.72 -8.57
C GLY A 5 -4.28 -4.97 -9.07
N LYS A 6 -3.01 -4.87 -9.42
CA LYS A 6 -2.18 -6.01 -9.81
C LYS A 6 -0.88 -6.04 -9.03
N ALA A 7 -0.60 -7.17 -8.36
CA ALA A 7 0.63 -7.41 -7.60
C ALA A 7 1.25 -8.74 -8.05
N GLY A 8 2.53 -8.73 -8.43
CA GLY A 8 3.21 -9.95 -8.91
C GLY A 8 2.51 -10.64 -10.09
N GLY A 9 1.82 -9.89 -10.96
CA GLY A 9 1.05 -10.43 -12.08
C GLY A 9 -0.35 -10.96 -11.72
N ARG A 10 -0.73 -10.94 -10.43
CA ARG A 10 -2.05 -11.36 -9.95
C ARG A 10 -2.98 -10.17 -9.78
N THR A 11 -4.21 -10.30 -10.26
CA THR A 11 -5.27 -9.31 -10.04
C THR A 11 -5.81 -9.42 -8.62
N VAL A 12 -5.81 -8.31 -7.89
CA VAL A 12 -6.41 -8.13 -6.57
C VAL A 12 -7.66 -7.27 -6.76
N SER A 13 -8.84 -7.86 -6.55
CA SER A 13 -10.13 -7.27 -6.94
C SER A 13 -10.91 -6.62 -5.80
N GLU A 14 -10.36 -6.63 -4.58
CA GLU A 14 -11.05 -6.19 -3.36
C GLU A 14 -10.18 -5.21 -2.58
N LEU A 15 -9.79 -4.13 -3.24
CA LEU A 15 -9.00 -3.07 -2.61
C LEU A 15 -9.96 -2.03 -2.04
N THR A 16 -9.73 -1.62 -0.80
CA THR A 16 -10.52 -0.56 -0.15
C THR A 16 -9.60 0.63 0.12
N LEU A 17 -9.93 1.80 -0.42
CA LEU A 17 -9.22 3.04 -0.13
C LEU A 17 -9.51 3.45 1.32
N GLN A 18 -8.46 3.69 2.10
CA GLN A 18 -8.59 4.20 3.46
C GLN A 18 -9.04 5.66 3.45
N SER A 19 -9.90 6.03 4.40
CA SER A 19 -10.32 7.42 4.63
C SER A 19 -9.10 8.33 4.82
N GLY A 20 -8.95 9.37 3.99
CA GLY A 20 -7.81 10.29 4.02
C GLY A 20 -6.76 10.06 2.92
N SER A 21 -6.85 8.94 2.19
CA SER A 21 -6.01 8.72 1.00
C SER A 21 -6.49 9.56 -0.19
N GLY A 22 -5.56 9.99 -1.04
CA GLY A 22 -5.85 10.81 -2.22
C GLY A 22 -6.78 10.09 -3.21
N SER A 23 -7.58 10.86 -3.95
CA SER A 23 -8.50 10.32 -4.97
C SER A 23 -7.74 9.49 -6.01
N LEU A 24 -8.20 8.26 -6.27
CA LEU A 24 -7.77 7.43 -7.39
C LEU A 24 -8.84 7.52 -8.49
N ASP A 25 -8.73 8.55 -9.30
CA ASP A 25 -9.60 8.96 -10.41
C ASP A 25 -9.30 8.21 -11.73
N GLY A 26 -8.66 7.05 -11.65
CA GLY A 26 -8.32 6.23 -12.82
C GLY A 26 -7.22 6.81 -13.73
N THR A 27 -6.72 8.02 -13.44
CA THR A 27 -5.64 8.70 -14.18
C THR A 27 -4.28 8.60 -13.50
N ARG A 28 -4.24 8.15 -12.24
CA ARG A 28 -3.02 8.02 -11.45
C ARG A 28 -2.43 6.62 -11.57
N ASN A 29 -1.38 6.49 -12.40
CA ASN A 29 -0.54 5.30 -12.45
C ASN A 29 0.58 5.44 -11.41
N ALA A 30 0.46 4.74 -10.28
CA ALA A 30 1.52 4.63 -9.28
C ALA A 30 2.20 3.27 -9.40
N LYS A 31 3.54 3.23 -9.29
CA LYS A 31 4.26 1.96 -9.18
C LYS A 31 3.86 1.29 -7.87
N LEU A 32 3.49 0.01 -7.91
CA LEU A 32 3.18 -0.75 -6.72
C LEU A 32 4.47 -1.25 -6.05
N PHE A 33 4.56 -1.11 -4.74
CA PHE A 33 5.60 -1.67 -3.89
C PHE A 33 4.97 -2.67 -2.94
N ASP A 34 5.41 -3.93 -3.03
CA ASP A 34 4.99 -4.98 -2.10
C ASP A 34 5.87 -4.90 -0.84
N ALA A 35 5.26 -4.55 0.29
CA ALA A 35 5.91 -4.41 1.58
C ALA A 35 5.73 -5.65 2.47
N GLY A 36 5.25 -6.78 1.94
CA GLY A 36 5.05 -7.99 2.73
C GLY A 36 4.11 -7.73 3.92
N ASN A 37 4.56 -7.98 5.14
CA ASN A 37 3.77 -7.73 6.36
C ASN A 37 3.65 -6.25 6.75
N GLY A 38 4.30 -5.34 6.02
CA GLY A 38 4.24 -3.89 6.25
C GLY A 38 4.95 -3.41 7.52
N ALA A 39 5.87 -4.21 8.07
CA ALA A 39 6.73 -3.78 9.17
C ALA A 39 7.80 -2.78 8.69
N ALA A 40 8.31 -1.94 9.59
CA ALA A 40 9.36 -0.95 9.29
C ALA A 40 10.56 -1.49 8.46
N PRO A 41 11.11 -2.70 8.73
CA PRO A 41 12.21 -3.25 7.94
C PRO A 41 11.88 -3.50 6.46
N ALA A 42 10.58 -3.61 6.10
CA ALA A 42 10.16 -3.81 4.72
C ALA A 42 10.44 -2.57 3.84
N TYR A 43 10.59 -1.39 4.45
CA TYR A 43 10.78 -0.11 3.77
C TYR A 43 12.25 0.36 3.77
N GLU A 44 13.13 -0.28 4.56
CA GLU A 44 14.54 0.13 4.67
C GLU A 44 15.31 -0.03 3.35
N GLY A 45 15.93 1.06 2.90
CA GLY A 45 16.71 1.10 1.66
C GLY A 45 15.86 0.94 0.39
N LYS A 46 14.52 1.06 0.48
CA LYS A 46 13.60 0.93 -0.64
C LYS A 46 13.12 2.30 -1.12
N ASP A 47 12.99 2.44 -2.44
CA ASP A 47 12.37 3.61 -3.05
C ASP A 47 10.84 3.46 -3.02
N VAL A 48 10.22 3.98 -1.96
CA VAL A 48 8.78 3.89 -1.68
C VAL A 48 8.07 5.23 -1.94
N LYS A 49 8.85 6.30 -2.10
CA LYS A 49 8.34 7.66 -2.27
C LYS A 49 7.45 7.78 -3.51
N GLY A 50 6.21 8.22 -3.30
CA GLY A 50 5.23 8.39 -4.39
C GLY A 50 4.65 7.09 -4.95
N ARG A 51 4.93 5.95 -4.32
CA ARG A 51 4.45 4.62 -4.75
C ARG A 51 3.21 4.20 -3.98
N ALA A 52 2.43 3.31 -4.57
CA ALA A 52 1.36 2.61 -3.88
C ALA A 52 1.95 1.41 -3.15
N VAL A 53 1.68 1.25 -1.86
CA VAL A 53 2.21 0.16 -1.03
C VAL A 53 1.14 -0.90 -0.84
N LEU A 54 1.49 -2.16 -1.09
CA LEU A 54 0.67 -3.32 -0.76
C LEU A 54 1.23 -4.01 0.49
N VAL A 55 0.37 -4.21 1.49
CA VAL A 55 0.65 -4.95 2.72
C VAL A 55 -0.26 -6.15 2.83
N HIS A 56 0.33 -7.30 3.14
CA HIS A 56 -0.35 -8.53 3.54
C HIS A 56 -0.44 -8.55 5.06
N ALA A 57 -1.57 -8.13 5.61
CA ALA A 57 -1.78 -8.04 7.05
C ALA A 57 -1.93 -9.44 7.66
N ASP A 58 -0.90 -9.89 8.34
CA ASP A 58 -0.86 -11.16 9.07
C ASP A 58 -1.20 -11.01 10.57
N LYS A 59 -1.67 -9.82 10.98
CA LYS A 59 -1.94 -9.40 12.37
C LYS A 59 -0.69 -9.32 13.27
N THR A 60 0.51 -9.41 12.72
CA THR A 60 1.76 -9.18 13.48
C THR A 60 2.05 -7.71 13.70
N VAL A 61 1.53 -6.83 12.83
CA VAL A 61 1.63 -5.37 12.91
C VAL A 61 0.24 -4.76 13.03
N ALA A 62 0.05 -3.81 13.95
CA ALA A 62 -1.24 -3.18 14.12
C ALA A 62 -1.58 -2.33 12.88
N PRO A 63 -2.85 -2.24 12.47
CA PRO A 63 -3.24 -1.45 11.28
C PRO A 63 -2.82 0.02 11.34
N ALA A 64 -2.79 0.61 12.55
CA ALA A 64 -2.31 1.98 12.75
C ALA A 64 -0.81 2.11 12.46
N ASP A 65 -0.02 1.11 12.86
CA ASP A 65 1.43 1.09 12.63
C ASP A 65 1.74 0.87 11.14
N LEU A 66 0.95 0.06 10.44
CA LEU A 66 1.06 -0.14 8.98
C LEU A 66 0.93 1.17 8.21
N ALA A 67 -0.06 1.99 8.58
CA ALA A 67 -0.26 3.30 7.99
C ALA A 67 0.93 4.22 8.27
N GLN A 68 1.39 4.27 9.53
CA GLN A 68 2.53 5.09 9.92
C GLN A 68 3.80 4.72 9.16
N TYR A 69 4.14 3.43 9.06
CA TYR A 69 5.34 3.00 8.36
C TYR A 69 5.30 3.29 6.85
N ALA A 70 4.13 3.14 6.22
CA ALA A 70 3.97 3.49 4.82
C ALA A 70 4.09 5.01 4.58
N GLU A 71 3.52 5.84 5.48
CA GLU A 71 3.62 7.29 5.40
C GLU A 71 5.05 7.79 5.63
N ASP A 72 5.76 7.24 6.64
CA ASP A 72 7.16 7.57 6.93
C ASP A 72 8.08 7.20 5.75
N ALA A 73 7.74 6.14 5.02
CA ALA A 73 8.43 5.74 3.78
C ALA A 73 8.06 6.61 2.56
N GLY A 74 7.09 7.53 2.69
CA GLY A 74 6.66 8.45 1.65
C GLY A 74 5.69 7.83 0.63
N ALA A 75 4.96 6.78 1.01
CA ALA A 75 3.95 6.16 0.14
C ALA A 75 2.87 7.16 -0.27
N ALA A 76 2.41 7.07 -1.52
CA ALA A 76 1.28 7.86 -2.02
C ALA A 76 -0.07 7.22 -1.68
N ALA A 77 -0.10 5.91 -1.42
CA ALA A 77 -1.28 5.14 -1.06
C ALA A 77 -0.88 3.85 -0.34
N LEU A 78 -1.72 3.39 0.59
CA LEU A 78 -1.59 2.10 1.27
C LEU A 78 -2.77 1.20 0.89
N LEU A 79 -2.47 -0.05 0.56
CA LEU A 79 -3.41 -1.11 0.24
C LEU A 79 -3.12 -2.30 1.15
N VAL A 80 -4.14 -2.83 1.81
CA VAL A 80 -3.99 -3.92 2.79
C VAL A 80 -4.85 -5.11 2.36
N THR A 81 -4.29 -6.32 2.44
CA THR A 81 -4.99 -7.61 2.17
C THR A 81 -4.90 -8.53 3.38
#